data_AF-A0A317JPR1-F1
#
_entry.id   AF-A0A317JPR1-F1
#
_cell.length_a   1.000
_cell.length_b   1.000
_cell.length_c   1.000
_cell.angle_alpha   90.00
_cell.angle_beta   90.00
_cell.angle_gamma   90.00
#
_symmetry.space_group_name_H-M   'P 1'
#
loop_
_entity.id
_entity.type
_entity.pdbx_description
1 polymer ?
#
loop_
_entity_poly.entity_id
_entity_poly.type
_entity_poly.pdbx_seq_one_letter_code
_entity_poly.pdbx_strand_id
1 'polypeptide(L)'
;MITDLRELQTTIEDLKQEVAKATDPDREVYLGKKGKFSELAQCLKTLLPENRKDAGKMLNELKLWLNEQLPLTTTLLPLTPQIDLTVPGAHLHTGHIHPMSQAINEITHIFEKIGFTRVRY
;
A
#
# COMPACT_ATOMS: atom_id res chain seq x y z
N MET A 1 13.95 38.27 -1.95
CA MET A 1 14.74 37.47 -1.00
C MET A 1 14.04 37.59 0.34
N ILE A 2 13.65 36.48 0.98
CA ILE A 2 13.01 36.52 2.29
C ILE A 2 14.09 36.96 3.29
N THR A 3 13.94 38.14 3.87
CA THR A 3 15.03 38.79 4.63
C THR A 3 14.73 38.82 6.14
N ASP A 4 13.47 38.56 6.53
CA ASP A 4 13.00 38.69 7.90
C ASP A 4 12.18 37.50 8.42
N LEU A 5 12.28 37.26 9.73
CA LEU A 5 11.53 36.24 10.48
C LEU A 5 10.01 36.38 10.32
N ARG A 6 9.52 37.62 10.14
CA ARG A 6 8.09 37.92 9.97
C ARG A 6 7.53 37.42 8.64
N GLU A 7 8.29 37.52 7.55
CA GLU A 7 7.86 37.02 6.24
C GLU A 7 7.75 35.49 6.24
N LEU A 8 8.62 34.82 7.00
CA LEU A 8 8.60 33.38 7.20
C LEU A 8 7.38 32.95 8.03
N GLN A 9 6.96 33.74 9.02
CA GLN A 9 5.73 33.50 9.77
C GLN A 9 4.48 33.62 8.89
N THR A 10 4.39 34.67 8.06
CA THR A 10 3.24 34.88 7.17
C THR A 10 3.11 33.75 6.16
N THR A 11 4.23 33.30 5.57
CA THR A 11 4.22 32.20 4.59
C THR A 11 3.90 30.85 5.22
N ILE A 12 4.30 30.60 6.47
CA ILE A 12 3.89 29.42 7.23
C ILE A 12 2.38 29.42 7.47
N GLU A 13 1.80 30.56 7.83
CA GLU A 13 0.36 30.67 8.11
C GLU A 13 -0.49 30.54 6.84
N ASP A 14 -0.03 31.12 5.72
CA ASP A 14 -0.66 30.94 4.40
C ASP A 14 -0.64 29.46 3.98
N LEU A 15 0.48 28.76 4.18
CA LEU A 15 0.57 27.33 3.91
C LEU A 15 -0.40 26.51 4.76
N LYS A 16 -0.57 26.86 6.03
CA LYS A 16 -1.55 26.20 6.90
C LYS A 16 -2.98 26.43 6.42
N GLN A 17 -3.32 27.65 5.99
CA GLN A 17 -4.63 27.96 5.44
C GLN A 17 -4.90 27.25 4.11
N GLU A 18 -3.90 27.15 3.24
CA GLU A 18 -4.00 26.46 1.96
C GLU A 18 -4.25 24.96 2.16
N VAL A 19 -3.52 24.34 3.10
CA VAL A 19 -3.72 22.93 3.48
C VAL A 19 -5.09 22.71 4.12
N ALA A 20 -5.55 23.61 5.00
CA ALA A 20 -6.86 23.48 5.66
C ALA A 20 -8.06 23.66 4.71
N LYS A 21 -7.89 24.39 3.61
CA LYS A 21 -8.93 24.57 2.57
C LYS A 21 -8.89 23.50 1.49
N ALA A 22 -7.79 22.76 1.36
CA ALA A 22 -7.65 21.71 0.36
C ALA A 22 -8.50 20.49 0.75
N THR A 23 -9.38 20.07 -0.16
CA THR A 23 -10.24 18.89 0.04
C THR A 23 -9.45 17.57 -0.03
N ASP A 24 -8.35 17.54 -0.79
CA ASP A 24 -7.46 16.39 -0.93
C ASP A 24 -6.00 16.85 -1.16
N PRO A 25 -5.29 17.25 -0.10
CA PRO A 25 -3.94 17.80 -0.23
C PRO A 25 -2.90 16.72 -0.57
N ASP A 26 -2.32 16.81 -1.77
CA ASP A 26 -1.24 15.92 -2.21
C ASP A 26 0.01 16.06 -1.33
N ARG A 27 0.33 15.02 -0.55
CA ARG A 27 1.51 14.99 0.34
C ARG A 27 2.82 15.26 -0.39
N GLU A 28 2.94 14.86 -1.65
CA GLU A 28 4.14 15.07 -2.46
C GLU A 28 4.39 16.56 -2.79
N VAL A 29 3.33 17.35 -2.98
CA VAL A 29 3.42 18.79 -3.27
C VAL A 29 3.89 19.59 -2.06
N TYR A 30 3.50 19.17 -0.84
CA TYR A 30 3.83 19.90 0.39
C TYR A 30 5.12 19.39 1.07
N LEU A 31 5.27 18.07 1.22
CA LEU A 31 6.36 17.40 1.96
C LEU A 31 7.40 16.71 1.07
N GLY A 32 7.23 16.72 -0.27
CA GLY A 32 8.14 16.09 -1.20
C GLY A 32 9.52 16.76 -1.31
N LYS A 33 10.44 16.12 -2.05
CA LYS A 33 11.82 16.62 -2.26
C LYS A 33 11.90 17.98 -2.98
N LYS A 34 10.84 18.36 -3.71
CA LYS A 34 10.65 19.67 -4.33
C LYS A 34 9.39 20.37 -3.80
N GLY A 35 8.92 19.98 -2.62
CA GLY A 35 7.69 20.53 -2.06
C GLY A 35 7.89 21.92 -1.45
N LYS A 36 6.79 22.64 -1.22
CA LYS A 36 6.79 23.98 -0.63
C LYS A 36 7.55 24.05 0.70
N PHE A 37 7.53 22.97 1.50
CA PHE A 37 8.34 22.87 2.72
C PHE A 37 9.86 22.85 2.44
N SER A 38 10.30 22.14 1.39
CA SER A 38 11.73 22.03 1.05
C SER A 38 12.28 23.34 0.48
N GLU A 39 11.44 24.12 -0.21
CA GLU A 39 11.79 25.47 -0.68
C GLU A 39 11.98 26.43 0.51
N LEU A 40 11.06 26.41 1.48
CA LEU A 40 11.21 27.17 2.73
C LEU A 40 12.44 26.73 3.54
N ALA A 41 12.73 25.43 3.57
CA ALA A 41 13.93 24.88 4.21
C ALA A 41 15.24 25.31 3.52
N GLN A 42 15.22 25.58 2.21
CA GLN A 42 16.38 26.14 1.50
C GLN A 42 16.59 27.61 1.82
N CYS A 43 15.51 28.40 1.96
CA CYS A 43 15.57 29.80 2.35
C CYS A 43 16.20 30.02 3.75
N LEU A 44 16.13 29.01 4.62
CA LEU A 44 16.82 28.97 5.92
C LEU A 44 18.35 29.09 5.83
N LYS A 45 18.98 28.64 4.73
CA LYS A 45 20.44 28.76 4.53
C LYS A 45 20.89 30.22 4.34
N THR A 46 19.99 31.08 3.88
CA THR A 46 20.26 32.50 3.57
C THR A 46 20.06 33.41 4.78
N LEU A 47 19.47 32.91 5.87
CA LEU A 47 19.19 33.68 7.09
C LEU A 47 20.42 33.87 7.99
N LEU A 48 20.45 34.99 8.72
CA LEU A 48 21.47 35.34 9.71
C LEU A 48 21.54 34.30 10.85
N PRO A 49 22.73 34.02 11.41
CA PRO A 49 22.94 32.95 12.39
C PRO A 49 22.11 33.09 13.67
N GLU A 50 21.77 34.31 14.10
CA GLU A 50 20.93 34.54 15.27
C GLU A 50 19.47 34.10 15.04
N ASN A 51 18.92 34.38 13.87
CA ASN A 51 17.54 34.05 13.52
C ASN A 51 17.36 32.59 13.05
N ARG A 52 18.46 31.89 12.74
CA ARG A 52 18.42 30.48 12.29
C ARG A 52 17.87 29.53 13.36
N LYS A 53 18.11 29.81 14.65
CA LYS A 53 17.68 28.93 15.74
C LYS A 53 16.15 28.95 15.89
N ASP A 54 15.57 30.15 15.89
CA ASP A 54 14.13 30.33 16.00
C ASP A 54 13.41 29.88 14.72
N ALA A 55 13.93 30.23 13.54
CA ALA A 55 13.39 29.78 12.27
C ALA A 55 13.43 28.25 12.12
N GLY A 56 14.49 27.59 12.61
CA GLY A 56 14.58 26.13 12.61
C GLY A 56 13.55 25.45 13.51
N LYS A 57 13.26 26.04 14.68
CA LYS A 57 12.21 25.56 15.58
C LYS A 57 10.83 25.65 14.92
N MET A 58 10.53 26.81 14.32
CA MET A 58 9.28 27.02 13.59
C MET A 58 9.11 26.05 12.41
N LEU A 59 10.19 25.77 11.68
CA LEU A 59 10.13 24.84 10.55
C LEU A 59 9.85 23.40 11.02
N ASN A 60 10.40 23.00 12.17
CA ASN A 60 10.11 21.69 12.76
C ASN A 60 8.65 21.59 13.24
N GLU A 61 8.11 22.65 13.83
CA GLU A 61 6.69 22.72 14.23
C GLU A 61 5.77 22.63 13.00
N LEU A 62 6.09 23.36 11.92
CA LEU A 62 5.36 23.24 10.66
C LEU A 62 5.44 21.82 10.08
N LYS A 63 6.61 21.18 10.14
CA LYS A 63 6.79 19.81 9.67
C LYS A 63 5.93 18.83 10.46
N LEU A 64 5.83 19.00 11.77
CA LEU A 64 4.98 18.17 12.62
C LEU A 64 3.51 18.34 12.23
N TRP A 65 3.06 19.60 12.16
CA TRP A 65 1.69 19.94 11.78
C TRP A 65 1.30 19.40 10.39
N LEU A 66 2.18 19.52 9.40
CA LEU A 66 1.96 18.97 8.06
C LEU A 66 1.86 17.43 8.06
N ASN A 67 2.62 16.73 8.91
CA ASN A 67 2.49 15.26 9.03
C ASN A 67 1.20 14.83 9.73
N GLU A 68 0.66 15.66 10.63
CA GLU A 68 -0.64 15.39 11.27
C GLU A 68 -1.81 15.63 10.30
N GLN A 69 -1.75 16.71 9.52
CA GLN A 69 -2.83 17.09 8.59
C GLN A 69 -2.80 16.29 7.28
N LEU A 70 -1.62 15.85 6.84
CA LEU A 70 -1.47 14.97 5.69
C LEU A 70 -0.99 13.60 6.19
N PRO A 71 -1.87 12.82 6.84
CA PRO A 71 -1.53 11.47 7.22
C PRO A 71 -1.07 10.72 5.97
N LEU A 72 -0.10 9.83 6.14
CA LEU A 72 0.19 8.87 5.08
C LEU A 72 -1.13 8.22 4.72
N THR A 73 -1.56 8.40 3.47
CA THR A 73 -2.57 7.57 2.83
C THR A 73 -1.99 6.17 2.87
N THR A 74 -2.15 5.53 4.03
CA THR A 74 -1.80 4.14 4.27
C THR A 74 -2.80 3.46 3.39
N THR A 75 -2.31 3.07 2.21
CA THR A 75 -3.02 2.42 1.12
C THR A 75 -4.27 1.80 1.68
N LEU A 76 -5.40 2.51 1.57
CA LEU A 76 -6.69 1.89 1.75
C LEU A 76 -6.70 0.90 0.60
N LEU A 77 -6.25 -0.33 0.90
CA LEU A 77 -6.30 -1.45 -0.02
C LEU A 77 -7.71 -1.36 -0.59
N PRO A 78 -7.86 -1.16 -1.92
CA PRO A 78 -9.17 -1.03 -2.51
C PRO A 78 -9.94 -2.22 -1.98
N LEU A 79 -11.06 -1.95 -1.29
CA LEU A 79 -11.86 -2.96 -0.62
C LEU A 79 -12.12 -4.03 -1.68
N THR A 80 -11.36 -5.13 -1.65
CA THR A 80 -11.46 -6.13 -2.69
C THR A 80 -12.89 -6.63 -2.59
N PRO A 81 -13.64 -6.67 -3.71
CA PRO A 81 -15.01 -7.12 -3.66
C PRO A 81 -15.04 -8.48 -2.94
N GLN A 82 -15.99 -8.64 -2.02
CA GLN A 82 -16.14 -9.89 -1.29
C GLN A 82 -16.53 -10.98 -2.30
N ILE A 83 -15.55 -11.76 -2.75
CA ILE A 83 -15.74 -12.83 -3.73
C ILE A 83 -16.32 -14.04 -2.99
N ASP A 84 -17.40 -14.61 -3.53
CA ASP A 84 -17.97 -15.86 -3.04
C ASP A 84 -17.06 -17.04 -3.41
N LEU A 85 -16.42 -17.63 -2.40
CA LEU A 85 -15.50 -18.75 -2.56
C LEU A 85 -16.22 -20.09 -2.82
N THR A 86 -17.56 -20.13 -2.75
CA THR A 86 -18.34 -21.35 -3.04
C THR A 86 -18.62 -21.54 -4.53
N VAL A 87 -18.36 -20.52 -5.35
CA VAL A 87 -18.58 -20.60 -6.80
C VAL A 87 -17.66 -21.64 -7.41
N PRO A 88 -18.19 -22.65 -8.12
CA PRO A 88 -17.37 -23.66 -8.76
C PRO A 88 -16.51 -23.01 -9.84
N GLY A 89 -15.21 -23.31 -9.81
CA GLY A 89 -14.29 -22.91 -10.87
C GLY A 89 -14.55 -23.66 -12.18
N ALA A 90 -13.82 -23.29 -13.23
CA ALA A 90 -13.88 -24.02 -14.50
C ALA A 90 -13.49 -25.49 -14.30
N HIS A 91 -14.41 -26.41 -14.59
CA HIS A 91 -14.15 -27.84 -14.47
C HIS A 91 -13.24 -28.32 -15.61
N LEU A 92 -12.16 -28.99 -15.24
CA LEU A 92 -11.37 -29.80 -16.18
C LEU A 92 -12.08 -31.14 -16.40
N HIS A 93 -12.11 -31.60 -17.65
CA HIS A 93 -12.69 -32.89 -17.99
C HIS A 93 -11.87 -34.00 -17.31
N THR A 94 -12.48 -34.69 -16.36
CA THR A 94 -11.90 -35.88 -15.73
C THR A 94 -12.35 -37.11 -16.51
N GLY A 95 -11.40 -37.95 -16.93
CA GLY A 95 -11.73 -39.22 -17.59
C GLY A 95 -12.32 -40.24 -16.61
N HIS A 96 -13.09 -41.18 -17.13
CA HIS A 96 -13.61 -42.31 -16.36
C HIS A 96 -12.97 -43.63 -16.80
N ILE A 97 -12.80 -44.56 -15.86
CA ILE A 97 -12.38 -45.92 -16.18
C ILE A 97 -13.56 -46.64 -16.84
N HIS A 98 -13.30 -47.37 -17.92
CA HIS A 98 -14.33 -48.17 -18.58
C HIS A 98 -14.93 -49.22 -17.61
N PRO A 99 -16.26 -49.45 -17.59
CA PRO A 99 -16.91 -50.35 -16.65
C PRO A 99 -16.32 -51.77 -16.62
N MET A 100 -15.93 -52.30 -17.78
CA MET A 100 -15.26 -53.61 -17.85
C MET A 100 -13.91 -53.62 -17.12
N SER A 101 -13.12 -52.56 -17.26
CA SER A 101 -11.83 -52.44 -16.57
C SER A 101 -12.03 -52.28 -15.06
N GLN A 102 -13.07 -51.55 -14.66
CA GLN A 102 -13.47 -51.44 -13.25
C GLN A 102 -13.84 -52.81 -12.66
N ALA A 103 -14.68 -53.59 -13.37
CA ALA A 103 -15.06 -54.93 -12.95
C ALA A 103 -13.85 -55.89 -12.86
N ILE A 104 -12.95 -55.85 -13.85
CA ILE A 104 -11.72 -56.67 -13.82
C ILE A 104 -10.86 -56.30 -12.62
N ASN A 105 -10.68 -55.00 -12.32
CA ASN A 105 -9.89 -54.55 -11.19
C ASN A 105 -10.52 -54.96 -9.86
N GLU A 106 -11.85 -54.85 -9.73
CA GLU A 106 -12.59 -55.27 -8.54
C GLU A 106 -12.46 -56.78 -8.29
N ILE A 107 -12.67 -57.60 -9.32
CA ILE A 107 -12.48 -59.05 -9.24
C ILE A 107 -11.03 -59.37 -8.86
N THR A 108 -10.05 -58.75 -9.54
CA THR A 108 -8.62 -58.97 -9.25
C THR A 108 -8.31 -58.67 -7.78
N HIS A 109 -8.81 -57.55 -7.26
CA HIS A 109 -8.58 -57.14 -5.87
C HIS A 109 -9.16 -58.12 -4.84
N ILE A 110 -10.27 -58.79 -5.15
CA ILE A 110 -10.84 -59.84 -4.28
C ILE A 110 -9.91 -61.05 -4.22
N PHE A 111 -9.44 -61.52 -5.37
CA PHE A 111 -8.60 -62.72 -5.44
C PHE A 111 -7.16 -62.50 -4.95
N GLU A 112 -6.63 -61.28 -5.09
CA GLU A 112 -5.35 -60.89 -4.49
C GLU A 112 -5.32 -61.11 -2.97
N LYS A 113 -6.43 -60.84 -2.26
CA LYS A 113 -6.55 -61.07 -0.81
C LYS A 113 -6.43 -62.54 -0.41
N ILE A 114 -6.69 -63.45 -1.34
CA ILE A 114 -6.66 -64.91 -1.13
C ILE A 114 -5.31 -65.49 -1.64
N GLY A 115 -4.38 -64.64 -2.08
CA GLY A 115 -3.03 -65.04 -2.51
C GLY A 115 -2.90 -65.37 -3.99
N PHE A 116 -3.90 -65.05 -4.82
CA PHE A 116 -3.80 -65.18 -6.28
C PHE A 116 -3.07 -63.98 -6.89
N THR A 117 -2.33 -64.20 -7.98
CA THR A 117 -1.64 -63.14 -8.73
C THR A 117 -2.16 -63.09 -10.17
N ARG A 118 -2.51 -61.90 -10.66
CA ARG A 118 -2.95 -61.68 -12.04
C ARG A 118 -1.77 -61.77 -13.01
N VAL A 119 -1.87 -62.66 -14.00
CA VAL A 119 -0.91 -62.81 -15.10
C VAL A 119 -1.54 -62.31 -16.40
N ARG A 120 -0.75 -61.64 -17.25
CA ARG A 120 -1.16 -61.18 -18.59
C ARG A 120 -0.12 -61.66 -19.60
N TYR A 121 -0.56 -62.28 -20.69
CA TYR A 121 0.25 -62.66 -21.85
C TYR A 121 0.15 -61.60 -22.96
#